data_AF-J0L9X3-F1
#
_entry.id   AF-J0L9X3-F1
#
_cell.length_a   1.000
_cell.length_b   1.000
_cell.length_c   1.000
_cell.angle_alpha   90.00
_cell.angle_beta   90.00
_cell.angle_gamma   90.00
#
_symmetry.space_group_name_H-M   'P 1'
#
loop_
_entity.id
_entity.type
_entity.pdbx_description
1 polymer ?
#
loop_
_entity_poly.entity_id
_entity_poly.type
_entity_poly.pdbx_seq_one_letter_code
_entity_poly.pdbx_strand_id
1 'polypeptide(L)'
;MTRSLREWRELEVVAPARAAWEQFEPFFEQHGYRLYMHSGSQYEGHVTAPPDCNPTRAEDQYGRFLPEWIDRERKHSYFFPQTGIHMAAVSPSNTDVVIRIMAIGDEGQDHLALMRALAAPEAQVPENHTLPMLAELKKDDIVFARSLIVYA
;
A
#
# COMPACT_ATOMS: atom_id res chain seq x y z
N MET A 1 -7.14 -22.59 0.41
CA MET A 1 -5.68 -22.72 0.57
C MET A 1 -5.10 -21.32 0.53
N THR A 2 -4.30 -20.95 1.54
CA THR A 2 -3.57 -19.69 1.56
C THR A 2 -2.46 -19.75 0.50
N ARG A 3 -2.35 -18.73 -0.36
CA ARG A 3 -1.27 -18.63 -1.36
C ARG A 3 0.07 -18.40 -0.66
N SER A 4 1.14 -19.00 -1.16
CA SER A 4 2.54 -18.71 -0.78
C SER A 4 2.95 -17.29 -1.13
N LEU A 5 4.02 -16.78 -0.50
CA LEU A 5 4.52 -15.43 -0.79
C LEU A 5 5.02 -15.31 -2.23
N ARG A 6 5.58 -16.39 -2.77
CA ARG A 6 5.96 -16.46 -4.20
C ARG A 6 4.76 -16.31 -5.13
N GLU A 7 3.69 -17.08 -4.91
CA GLU A 7 2.49 -17.00 -5.74
C GLU A 7 1.89 -15.59 -5.71
N TRP A 8 1.90 -14.91 -4.56
CA TRP A 8 1.47 -13.51 -4.46
C TRP A 8 2.30 -12.55 -5.32
N ARG A 9 3.61 -12.77 -5.46
CA ARG A 9 4.48 -11.94 -6.31
C ARG A 9 4.23 -12.16 -7.79
N GLU A 10 3.83 -13.39 -8.15
CA GLU A 10 3.54 -13.80 -9.52
C GLU A 10 2.11 -13.43 -9.97
N LEU A 11 1.23 -12.99 -9.05
CA LEU A 11 -0.09 -12.50 -9.40
C LEU A 11 -0.01 -11.28 -10.32
N GLU A 12 -0.82 -11.31 -11.38
CA GLU A 12 -1.09 -10.12 -12.17
C GLU A 12 -1.67 -9.02 -11.28
N VAL A 13 -1.06 -7.85 -11.34
CA VAL A 13 -1.19 -6.73 -10.41
C VAL A 13 -2.56 -6.06 -10.35
N VAL A 14 -3.48 -6.53 -11.16
CA VAL A 14 -4.69 -5.82 -11.55
C VAL A 14 -5.89 -6.47 -10.87
N ALA A 15 -6.77 -7.11 -11.64
CA ALA A 15 -7.93 -7.81 -11.10
C ALA A 15 -7.53 -9.03 -10.24
N PRO A 16 -6.56 -9.89 -10.61
CA PRO A 16 -6.25 -11.09 -9.82
C PRO A 16 -5.64 -10.77 -8.46
N ALA A 17 -4.70 -9.82 -8.40
CA ALA A 17 -4.16 -9.34 -7.13
C ALA A 17 -5.25 -8.68 -6.28
N ARG A 18 -6.05 -7.75 -6.83
CA ARG A 18 -7.10 -7.07 -6.06
C ARG A 18 -8.12 -8.04 -5.48
N ALA A 19 -8.59 -9.01 -6.28
CA ALA A 19 -9.52 -10.04 -5.83
C ALA A 19 -8.90 -10.92 -4.72
N ALA A 20 -7.61 -11.21 -4.80
CA ALA A 20 -6.92 -11.93 -3.74
C ALA A 20 -6.86 -11.12 -2.43
N TRP A 21 -6.78 -9.79 -2.48
CA TRP A 21 -6.77 -8.92 -1.31
C TRP A 21 -8.15 -8.74 -0.64
N GLU A 22 -9.26 -8.97 -1.36
CA GLU A 22 -10.63 -8.83 -0.81
C GLU A 22 -10.85 -9.65 0.46
N GLN A 23 -10.25 -10.85 0.54
CA GLN A 23 -10.37 -11.72 1.70
C GLN A 23 -9.81 -11.10 3.00
N PHE A 24 -8.98 -10.06 2.90
CA PHE A 24 -8.38 -9.37 4.05
C PHE A 24 -9.11 -8.07 4.41
N GLU A 25 -10.10 -7.63 3.62
CA GLU A 25 -10.85 -6.40 3.90
C GLU A 25 -11.42 -6.36 5.33
N PRO A 26 -12.12 -7.40 5.83
CA PRO A 26 -12.67 -7.36 7.19
C PRO A 26 -11.58 -7.19 8.26
N PHE A 27 -10.40 -7.78 8.04
CA PHE A 27 -9.26 -7.64 8.94
C PHE A 27 -8.73 -6.20 8.93
N PHE A 28 -8.57 -5.59 7.76
CA PHE A 28 -8.08 -4.22 7.66
C PHE A 28 -9.09 -3.18 8.16
N GLU A 29 -10.38 -3.38 7.88
CA GLU A 29 -11.46 -2.53 8.39
C GLU A 29 -11.53 -2.56 9.92
N GLN A 30 -11.35 -3.73 10.54
CA GLN A 30 -11.25 -3.84 12.00
C GLN A 30 -10.10 -3.01 12.58
N HIS A 31 -9.02 -2.82 11.82
CA HIS A 31 -7.88 -1.98 12.18
C HIS A 31 -8.02 -0.52 11.68
N GLY A 32 -9.18 -0.16 11.13
CA GLY A 32 -9.52 1.17 10.61
C GLY A 32 -8.87 1.53 9.27
N TYR A 33 -8.32 0.55 8.56
CA TYR A 33 -7.80 0.75 7.20
C TYR A 33 -8.90 0.49 6.18
N ARG A 34 -8.88 1.27 5.10
CA ARG A 34 -9.80 1.09 3.96
C ARG A 34 -8.97 0.88 2.71
N LEU A 35 -9.02 -0.33 2.15
CA LEU A 35 -8.24 -0.69 0.97
C LEU A 35 -8.72 0.11 -0.24
N TYR A 36 -7.78 0.44 -1.13
CA TYR A 36 -8.12 1.08 -2.39
C TYR A 36 -8.98 0.13 -3.25
N MET A 37 -9.88 0.72 -4.03
CA MET A 37 -10.76 0.04 -4.96
C MET A 37 -10.32 0.27 -6.40
N HIS A 38 -10.74 -0.60 -7.31
CA HIS A 38 -10.51 -0.39 -8.74
C HIS A 38 -11.22 0.90 -9.20
N SER A 39 -10.48 1.83 -9.82
CA SER A 39 -10.99 3.16 -10.15
C SER A 39 -12.04 3.19 -11.27
N GLY A 40 -12.24 2.08 -11.98
CA GLY A 40 -13.16 1.98 -13.12
C GLY A 40 -12.82 2.93 -14.28
N SER A 41 -11.68 3.62 -14.22
CA SER A 41 -11.30 4.64 -15.18
C SER A 41 -10.87 4.02 -16.52
N GLN A 42 -10.99 4.81 -17.58
CA GLN A 42 -10.56 4.51 -18.94
C GLN A 42 -9.07 4.14 -19.09
N TYR A 43 -8.25 4.36 -18.06
CA TYR A 43 -6.92 3.77 -17.96
C TYR A 43 -7.07 2.31 -17.51
N GLU A 44 -7.37 1.46 -18.49
CA GLU A 44 -7.36 0.00 -18.49
C GLU A 44 -6.92 -0.62 -17.16
N GLY A 45 -7.83 -1.02 -16.26
CA GLY A 45 -7.54 -2.02 -15.22
C GLY A 45 -6.59 -1.64 -14.06
N HIS A 46 -5.52 -0.91 -14.33
CA HIS A 46 -4.27 -0.94 -13.58
C HIS A 46 -4.24 -0.02 -12.37
N VAL A 47 -5.35 0.69 -12.13
CA VAL A 47 -5.38 1.85 -11.24
C VAL A 47 -6.34 1.65 -10.10
N THR A 48 -5.79 1.63 -8.87
CA THR A 48 -6.58 1.62 -7.64
C THR A 48 -6.65 3.03 -7.05
N ALA A 49 -7.78 3.36 -6.40
CA ALA A 49 -8.07 4.66 -5.79
C ALA A 49 -8.75 4.49 -4.42
N PRO A 50 -8.72 5.51 -3.54
CA PRO A 50 -9.44 5.47 -2.27
C PRO A 50 -10.94 5.14 -2.45
N PRO A 51 -11.56 4.38 -1.53
CA PRO A 51 -12.95 3.97 -1.67
C PRO A 51 -13.95 5.14 -1.75
N ASP A 52 -13.66 6.26 -1.08
CA ASP A 52 -14.50 7.47 -1.11
C ASP A 52 -13.94 8.54 -2.06
N CYS A 53 -13.22 8.15 -3.11
CA CYS A 53 -12.67 9.08 -4.10
C CYS A 53 -13.78 9.94 -4.72
N ASN A 54 -13.97 11.13 -4.16
CA ASN A 54 -14.56 12.32 -4.75
C ASN A 54 -13.43 13.36 -4.79
N PRO A 55 -13.02 13.90 -5.96
CA PRO A 55 -11.72 14.54 -6.15
C PRO A 55 -11.55 15.85 -5.36
N THR A 56 -11.28 15.78 -4.05
CA THR A 56 -10.84 16.94 -3.26
C THR A 56 -10.06 16.52 -1.99
N ARG A 57 -8.72 16.48 -2.02
CA ARG A 57 -7.82 16.57 -0.85
C ARG A 57 -7.04 17.90 -0.83
N ALA A 58 -6.74 18.40 0.38
CA ALA A 58 -6.34 19.77 0.70
C ALA A 58 -4.82 20.03 0.60
N GLU A 59 -4.44 21.30 0.81
CA GLU A 59 -3.17 21.95 0.44
C GLU A 59 -1.90 21.52 1.23
N ASP A 60 -1.97 20.55 2.14
CA ASP A 60 -0.90 20.26 3.09
C ASP A 60 -0.14 18.94 2.87
N GLN A 61 0.77 18.97 1.88
CA GLN A 61 2.19 18.53 2.05
C GLN A 61 2.68 17.11 1.66
N TYR A 62 2.20 16.41 0.63
CA TYR A 62 2.99 15.27 0.08
C TYR A 62 3.03 15.10 -1.46
N GLY A 63 2.58 16.08 -2.25
CA GLY A 63 2.66 16.02 -3.72
C GLY A 63 3.40 17.22 -4.33
N ARG A 64 4.42 16.97 -5.16
CA ARG A 64 5.02 17.99 -6.04
C ARG A 64 4.46 17.81 -7.45
N PHE A 65 3.35 18.47 -7.76
CA PHE A 65 2.92 18.64 -9.14
C PHE A 65 3.38 19.99 -9.66
N LEU A 66 3.77 20.07 -10.94
CA LEU A 66 3.98 21.35 -11.61
C LEU A 66 2.65 22.13 -11.61
N PRO A 67 2.66 23.45 -11.35
CA PRO A 67 1.42 24.25 -11.23
C PRO A 67 0.46 24.09 -12.41
N GLU A 68 0.99 23.95 -13.61
CA GLU A 68 0.26 23.69 -14.86
C GLU A 68 -0.46 22.33 -14.94
N TRP A 69 -0.09 21.35 -14.10
CA TRP A 69 -0.68 20.00 -14.07
C TRP A 69 -1.67 19.84 -12.92
N ILE A 70 -1.86 20.90 -12.11
CA ILE A 70 -2.87 20.95 -11.07
C ILE A 70 -4.22 21.22 -11.76
N ASP A 71 -4.85 20.15 -12.24
CA ASP A 71 -6.29 20.16 -12.43
C ASP A 71 -6.94 20.27 -11.05
N ARG A 72 -7.33 21.49 -10.68
CA ARG A 72 -7.95 21.80 -9.38
C ARG A 72 -9.28 21.04 -9.19
N GLU A 73 -9.86 20.53 -10.26
CA GLU A 73 -11.10 19.75 -10.28
C GLU A 73 -10.85 18.24 -10.26
N ARG A 74 -9.65 17.75 -10.65
CA ARG A 74 -9.28 16.33 -10.69
C ARG A 74 -8.14 15.99 -9.75
N LYS A 75 -8.51 15.65 -8.51
CA LYS A 75 -7.60 15.15 -7.49
C LYS A 75 -7.62 13.63 -7.48
N HIS A 76 -6.65 13.02 -8.16
CA HIS A 76 -6.56 11.58 -8.27
C HIS A 76 -5.36 11.03 -7.48
N SER A 77 -5.62 10.46 -6.30
CA SER A 77 -4.65 9.56 -5.64
C SER A 77 -4.77 8.19 -6.30
N TYR A 78 -3.94 7.96 -7.31
CA TYR A 78 -3.86 6.66 -7.97
C TYR A 78 -2.66 5.88 -7.45
N PHE A 79 -2.86 4.58 -7.22
CA PHE A 79 -1.79 3.66 -6.93
C PHE A 79 -1.71 2.58 -8.00
N PHE A 80 -0.51 2.42 -8.54
CA PHE A 80 -0.14 1.43 -9.56
C PHE A 80 0.72 0.34 -8.90
N PRO A 81 0.12 -0.71 -8.34
CA PRO A 81 0.89 -1.80 -7.76
C PRO A 81 1.79 -2.41 -8.84
N GLN A 82 3.06 -2.64 -8.51
CA GLN A 82 4.04 -3.28 -9.39
C GLN A 82 4.13 -4.80 -9.17
N THR A 83 3.60 -5.30 -8.05
CA THR A 83 3.53 -6.72 -7.70
C THR A 83 2.27 -7.00 -6.89
N GLY A 84 1.73 -8.23 -6.93
CA GLY A 84 0.52 -8.59 -6.17
C GLY A 84 0.64 -8.50 -4.64
N ILE A 85 1.86 -8.41 -4.09
CA ILE A 85 2.10 -8.22 -2.65
C ILE A 85 1.87 -6.79 -2.13
N HIS A 86 1.52 -5.82 -3.00
CA HIS A 86 1.26 -4.43 -2.61
C HIS A 86 -0.21 -4.06 -2.77
N MET A 87 -0.75 -3.36 -1.79
CA MET A 87 -2.08 -2.77 -1.84
C MET A 87 -2.04 -1.38 -1.20
N ALA A 88 -2.61 -0.38 -1.85
CA ALA A 88 -2.80 0.92 -1.23
C ALA A 88 -4.03 0.92 -0.33
N ALA A 89 -3.99 1.75 0.70
CA ALA A 89 -5.09 1.93 1.64
C ALA A 89 -5.13 3.35 2.19
N VAL A 90 -6.29 3.75 2.70
CA VAL A 90 -6.41 4.91 3.59
C VAL A 90 -6.27 4.41 5.03
N SER A 91 -5.35 4.99 5.79
CA SER A 91 -5.14 4.69 7.20
C SER A 91 -6.26 5.24 8.10
N PRO A 92 -6.33 4.80 9.37
CA PRO A 92 -7.23 5.40 10.36
C PRO A 92 -7.04 6.91 10.56
N SER A 93 -5.82 7.41 10.31
CA SER A 93 -5.48 8.84 10.36
C SER A 93 -5.77 9.57 9.04
N ASN A 94 -6.61 8.99 8.17
CA ASN A 94 -6.96 9.53 6.86
C ASN A 94 -5.75 9.87 5.98
N THR A 95 -4.72 9.00 6.00
CA THR A 95 -3.48 9.14 5.22
C THR A 95 -3.32 7.99 4.24
N ASP A 96 -2.85 8.29 3.03
CA ASP A 96 -2.56 7.29 2.01
C ASP A 96 -1.32 6.46 2.38
N VAL A 97 -1.46 5.14 2.43
CA VAL A 97 -0.39 4.20 2.80
C VAL A 97 -0.32 3.02 1.83
N VAL A 98 0.85 2.39 1.74
CA VAL A 98 1.00 1.08 1.10
C VAL A 98 1.05 0.02 2.18
N ILE A 99 0.20 -0.98 2.04
CA ILE A 99 0.25 -2.23 2.79
C ILE A 99 0.96 -3.26 1.90
N ARG A 100 1.97 -3.93 2.46
CA ARG A 100 2.77 -4.94 1.79
C ARG A 100 2.69 -6.27 2.53
N ILE A 101 2.53 -7.38 1.81
CA ILE A 101 2.76 -8.72 2.37
C ILE A 101 4.27 -8.93 2.52
N MET A 102 4.72 -9.11 3.76
CA MET A 102 6.13 -9.29 4.10
C MET A 102 6.51 -10.75 4.19
N ALA A 103 5.68 -11.54 4.87
CA ALA A 103 5.93 -12.94 5.13
C ALA A 103 4.63 -13.74 5.18
N ILE A 104 4.70 -15.02 4.79
CA ILE A 104 3.64 -16.02 4.90
C ILE A 104 4.29 -17.32 5.38
N GLY A 105 3.92 -17.79 6.57
CA GLY A 105 4.60 -18.92 7.20
C GLY A 105 6.10 -18.65 7.34
N ASP A 106 6.93 -19.54 6.79
CA ASP A 106 8.39 -19.41 6.81
C ASP A 106 8.95 -18.57 5.66
N GLU A 107 8.14 -18.20 4.66
CA GLU A 107 8.59 -17.40 3.53
C GLU A 107 8.70 -15.92 3.89
N GLY A 108 9.79 -15.27 3.49
CA GLY A 108 9.97 -13.81 3.64
C GLY A 108 10.45 -13.34 5.01
N GLN A 109 10.73 -14.26 5.95
CA GLN A 109 11.18 -13.92 7.30
C GLN A 109 12.49 -13.13 7.32
N ASP A 110 13.45 -13.45 6.46
CA ASP A 110 14.72 -12.69 6.36
C ASP A 110 14.49 -11.24 5.91
N HIS A 111 13.62 -11.04 4.91
CA HIS A 111 13.28 -9.70 4.42
C HIS A 111 12.52 -8.91 5.49
N LEU A 112 11.62 -9.55 6.23
CA LEU A 112 10.92 -8.95 7.36
C LEU A 112 11.89 -8.55 8.49
N ALA A 113 12.87 -9.40 8.82
CA ALA A 113 13.88 -9.08 9.82
C ALA A 113 14.74 -7.86 9.40
N LEU A 114 15.14 -7.78 8.13
CA LEU A 114 15.84 -6.62 7.59
C LEU A 114 15.00 -5.34 7.68
N MET A 115 13.72 -5.39 7.31
CA MET A 115 12.85 -4.21 7.39
C MET A 115 12.61 -3.77 8.83
N ARG A 116 12.53 -4.69 9.80
CA ARG A 116 12.46 -4.35 11.23
C ARG A 116 13.74 -3.66 11.69
N ALA A 117 14.91 -4.16 11.29
CA ALA A 117 16.20 -3.53 11.61
C ALA A 117 16.31 -2.12 11.00
N LEU A 118 15.84 -1.94 9.76
CA LEU A 118 15.84 -0.63 9.08
C LEU A 118 14.81 0.36 9.66
N ALA A 119 13.75 -0.14 10.29
CA ALA A 119 12.76 0.69 10.98
C ALA A 119 13.15 1.04 12.43
N ALA A 120 14.18 0.38 12.97
CA ALA A 120 14.63 0.61 14.34
C ALA A 120 15.19 2.04 14.51
N PRO A 121 15.05 2.66 15.69
CA PRO A 121 15.54 4.02 15.94
C PRO A 121 17.01 4.23 15.56
N GLU A 122 17.84 3.21 15.74
CA GLU A 122 19.28 3.23 15.43
C GLU A 122 19.55 3.37 13.93
N ALA A 123 18.61 2.95 13.08
CA ALA A 123 18.71 3.06 11.64
C ALA A 123 18.16 4.40 11.10
N GLN A 124 17.59 5.27 11.93
CA GLN A 124 17.04 6.57 11.54
C GLN A 124 18.15 7.63 11.42
N VAL A 125 19.12 7.38 10.54
CA VAL A 125 20.21 8.29 10.19
C VAL A 125 19.92 9.00 8.86
N PRO A 126 20.41 10.23 8.63
CA PRO A 126 20.15 11.00 7.41
C PRO A 126 20.51 10.28 6.09
N GLU A 127 21.50 9.38 6.14
CA GLU A 127 21.99 8.60 5.02
C GLU A 127 21.12 7.37 4.72
N ASN A 128 20.21 7.01 5.63
CA ASN A 128 19.28 5.91 5.40
C ASN A 128 18.09 6.41 4.59
N HIS A 129 18.16 6.21 3.28
CA HIS A 129 17.10 6.56 2.34
C HIS A 129 16.06 5.44 2.14
N THR A 130 16.07 4.39 2.98
CA THR A 130 15.04 3.35 2.91
C THR A 130 13.71 3.89 3.44
N LEU A 131 12.61 3.51 2.78
CA LEU A 131 11.29 3.82 3.30
C LEU A 131 11.03 2.94 4.53
N PRO A 132 10.89 3.53 5.73
CA PRO A 132 10.77 2.76 6.94
C PRO A 132 9.41 2.06 6.99
N MET A 133 9.41 0.83 7.51
CA MET A 133 8.19 0.16 7.91
C MET A 133 7.62 0.89 9.13
N LEU A 134 6.40 1.42 9.00
CA LEU A 134 5.76 2.23 10.04
C LEU A 134 4.90 1.42 11.00
N ALA A 135 4.39 0.27 10.58
CA ALA A 135 3.64 -0.64 11.44
C ALA A 135 3.67 -2.05 10.85
N GLU A 136 3.54 -3.03 11.75
CA GLU A 136 3.34 -4.43 11.41
C GLU A 136 1.93 -4.86 11.82
N LEU A 137 1.23 -5.55 10.93
CA LEU A 137 -0.08 -6.16 11.19
C LEU A 137 0.05 -7.66 10.93
N LYS A 138 -0.52 -8.48 11.81
CA LYS A 138 -0.46 -9.94 11.68
C LYS A 138 -1.85 -10.53 11.61
N LYS A 139 -2.08 -11.38 10.61
CA LYS A 139 -3.29 -12.20 10.47
C LYS A 139 -2.87 -13.63 10.18
N ASP A 140 -3.23 -14.55 11.06
CA ASP A 140 -2.84 -15.96 10.95
C ASP A 140 -1.32 -16.13 10.79
N ASP A 141 -0.86 -16.75 9.70
CA ASP A 141 0.54 -16.94 9.32
C ASP A 141 1.09 -15.82 8.42
N ILE A 142 0.30 -14.77 8.15
CA ILE A 142 0.67 -13.66 7.26
C ILE A 142 1.07 -12.42 8.08
N VAL A 143 2.20 -11.83 7.69
CA VAL A 143 2.68 -10.56 8.23
C VAL A 143 2.59 -9.48 7.16
N PHE A 144 1.93 -8.38 7.49
CA PHE A 144 1.81 -7.20 6.65
C PHE A 144 2.63 -6.04 7.23
N ALA A 145 3.26 -5.26 6.35
CA ALA A 145 3.91 -4.00 6.69
C ALA A 145 3.13 -2.82 6.12
N ARG A 146 2.97 -1.77 6.92
CA ARG A 146 2.49 -0.47 6.46
C ARG A 146 3.67 0.46 6.23
N SER A 147 3.70 1.14 5.09
CA SER A 147 4.64 2.22 4.77
C SER A 147 3.88 3.42 4.19
N LEU A 148 4.50 4.60 4.13
CA LEU A 148 3.90 5.75 3.43
C LEU A 148 3.84 5.52 1.92
N ILE A 149 2.82 6.04 1.26
CA ILE A 149 2.86 6.22 -0.20
C ILE A 149 3.81 7.38 -0.49
N VAL A 150 4.81 7.13 -1.33
CA VAL A 150 5.66 8.18 -1.89
C VAL A 150 5.23 8.38 -3.34
N TYR A 151 4.72 9.56 -3.64
CA TYR A 151 4.47 9.99 -5.00
C TYR A 151 5.81 10.45 -5.58
N ALA A 152 6.38 9.63 -6.47
CA ALA A 152 7.58 9.96 -7.22
C ALA A 152 7.23 10.74 -8.49
#